data_AF-A0A2E5Y9E3-F1
#
_entry.id   AF-A0A2E5Y9E3-F1
#
_cell.length_a   1.000
_cell.length_b   1.000
_cell.length_c   1.000
_cell.angle_alpha   90.00
_cell.angle_beta   90.00
_cell.angle_gamma   90.00
#
_symmetry.space_group_name_H-M   'P 1'
#
loop_
_entity.id
_entity.type
_entity.pdbx_description
1 polymer ?
#
loop_
_entity_poly.entity_id
_entity_poly.type
_entity_poly.pdbx_seq_one_letter_code
_entity_poly.pdbx_strand_id
1 'polypeptide(L)'
;MLKLFIIACLYGFSIISHAGSCPSALPVTHPGFCASFVQAGTCYCANSLPQRMCTDMKQIYKRMITVFGNIERACHFQKETPPEVCIEDWNCYLYGKHESGRGLCSGTGQPCI
;
A
#
# COMPACT_ATOMS: atom_id res chain seq x y z
N MET A 1 -35.97 19.97 36.71
CA MET A 1 -36.11 20.46 35.32
C MET A 1 -34.75 20.90 34.82
N LEU A 2 -34.17 20.18 33.86
CA LEU A 2 -33.03 20.65 33.07
C LEU A 2 -33.18 20.08 31.66
N LYS A 3 -33.49 20.98 30.72
CA LYS A 3 -33.48 20.77 29.27
C LYS A 3 -32.03 20.66 28.78
N LEU A 4 -31.87 20.17 27.54
CA LEU A 4 -30.73 20.35 26.59
C LEU A 4 -29.72 19.20 26.57
N PHE A 5 -29.24 18.66 25.43
CA PHE A 5 -29.40 18.94 23.99
C PHE A 5 -29.19 17.62 23.22
N ILE A 6 -30.02 17.37 22.21
CA ILE A 6 -29.81 16.34 21.18
C ILE A 6 -28.76 16.90 20.20
N ILE A 7 -27.61 16.24 20.06
CA ILE A 7 -26.70 16.47 18.93
C ILE A 7 -26.43 15.12 18.27
N ALA A 8 -27.09 14.92 17.14
CA ALA A 8 -26.85 13.84 16.21
C ALA A 8 -25.52 14.09 15.47
N CYS A 9 -24.47 13.35 15.81
CA CYS A 9 -23.29 13.24 14.96
C CYS A 9 -23.49 12.05 14.01
N LEU A 10 -24.18 12.31 12.89
CA LEU A 10 -24.15 11.46 11.71
C LEU A 10 -22.74 11.53 11.11
N TYR A 11 -21.82 10.68 11.58
CA TYR A 11 -20.58 10.40 10.87
C TYR A 11 -20.86 9.48 9.68
N GLY A 12 -21.50 10.04 8.66
CA GLY A 12 -21.42 9.50 7.31
C GLY A 12 -20.04 9.84 6.76
N PHE A 13 -19.04 8.99 7.01
CA PHE A 13 -17.82 8.99 6.19
C PHE A 13 -18.20 8.51 4.79
N SER A 14 -18.74 9.42 3.98
CA SER A 14 -18.76 9.28 2.54
C SER A 14 -17.30 9.30 2.08
N ILE A 15 -16.71 8.12 1.90
CA ILE A 15 -15.44 8.00 1.19
C ILE A 15 -15.76 8.33 -0.26
N ILE A 16 -15.60 9.60 -0.61
CA ILE A 16 -15.57 10.07 -1.98
C ILE A 16 -14.36 9.38 -2.60
N SER A 17 -14.62 8.31 -3.37
CA SER A 17 -13.64 7.73 -4.28
C SER A 17 -13.27 8.80 -5.29
N HIS A 18 -12.25 9.58 -4.98
CA HIS A 18 -11.65 10.47 -5.95
C HIS A 18 -11.08 9.55 -7.03
N ALA A 19 -11.62 9.64 -8.24
CA ALA A 19 -11.03 9.10 -9.45
C ALA A 19 -9.77 9.91 -9.82
N GLY A 20 -8.86 10.06 -8.86
CA GLY A 20 -7.49 10.48 -9.10
C GLY A 20 -6.68 9.25 -9.48
N SER A 21 -5.76 9.39 -10.43
CA SER A 21 -4.76 8.38 -10.71
C SER A 21 -4.09 7.93 -9.39
N CYS A 22 -3.86 6.62 -9.24
CA CYS A 22 -3.21 6.11 -8.04
C CYS A 22 -1.85 6.78 -7.81
N PRO A 23 -1.50 7.12 -6.57
CA PRO A 23 -0.22 7.74 -6.29
C PRO A 23 0.92 6.73 -6.43
N SER A 24 2.13 7.23 -6.68
CA SER A 24 3.35 6.46 -6.51
C SER A 24 3.76 6.42 -5.03
N ALA A 25 4.35 5.31 -4.60
CA ALA A 25 4.93 5.22 -3.26
C ALA A 25 6.14 6.17 -3.12
N LEU A 26 6.39 6.62 -1.90
CA LEU A 26 7.62 7.34 -1.57
C LEU A 26 8.82 6.39 -1.66
N PRO A 27 10.06 6.90 -1.78
CA PRO A 27 11.24 6.04 -1.75
C PRO A 27 11.31 5.19 -0.48
N VAL A 28 11.83 3.96 -0.59
CA VAL A 28 11.94 3.01 0.54
C VAL A 28 12.70 3.54 1.75
N THR A 29 13.53 4.57 1.59
CA THR A 29 14.29 5.19 2.69
C THR A 29 13.52 6.27 3.43
N HIS A 30 12.38 6.71 2.89
CA HIS A 30 11.57 7.78 3.45
C HIS A 30 10.74 7.28 4.65
N PRO A 31 10.64 8.02 5.76
CA PRO A 31 9.86 7.59 6.93
C PRO A 31 8.37 7.31 6.65
N GLY A 32 7.82 7.97 5.63
CA GLY A 32 6.44 7.78 5.15
C GLY A 32 6.26 6.64 4.14
N PHE A 33 7.31 5.85 3.84
CA PHE A 33 7.26 4.77 2.85
C PHE A 33 6.08 3.83 3.09
N CYS A 34 6.00 3.21 4.28
CA CYS A 34 5.00 2.19 4.58
C CYS A 34 3.56 2.68 4.31
N ALA A 35 3.23 3.89 4.75
CA ALA A 35 1.90 4.47 4.55
C ALA A 35 1.61 4.74 3.06
N SER A 36 2.58 5.33 2.35
CA SER A 36 2.43 5.62 0.91
C SER A 36 2.34 4.36 0.05
N PHE A 37 3.08 3.30 0.41
CA PHE A 37 3.08 2.04 -0.32
C PHE A 37 1.76 1.27 -0.13
N VAL A 38 1.20 1.25 1.09
CA VAL A 38 -0.14 0.69 1.35
C VAL A 38 -1.19 1.43 0.54
N GLN A 39 -1.13 2.76 0.49
CA GLN A 39 -2.06 3.59 -0.27
C GLN A 39 -1.98 3.28 -1.77
N ALA A 40 -0.77 3.27 -2.34
CA ALA A 40 -0.54 2.97 -3.75
C ALA A 40 -1.01 1.55 -4.09
N GLY A 41 -0.58 0.54 -3.34
CA GLY A 41 -0.93 -0.87 -3.57
C GLY A 41 -2.43 -1.14 -3.49
N THR A 42 -3.11 -0.54 -2.51
CA THR A 42 -4.58 -0.64 -2.38
C THR A 42 -5.29 -0.01 -3.57
N CYS A 43 -4.84 1.17 -4.01
CA CYS A 43 -5.43 1.88 -5.14
C CYS A 43 -5.27 1.10 -6.45
N TYR A 44 -4.04 0.68 -6.79
CA TYR A 44 -3.78 -0.05 -8.02
C TYR A 44 -4.45 -1.42 -8.04
N CYS A 45 -4.56 -2.09 -6.89
CA CYS A 45 -5.35 -3.31 -6.76
C CYS A 45 -6.82 -3.06 -7.13
N ALA A 46 -7.42 -1.97 -6.63
CA ALA A 46 -8.81 -1.63 -6.86
C ALA A 46 -9.13 -1.28 -8.33
N ASN A 47 -8.13 -0.89 -9.12
CA ASN A 47 -8.31 -0.70 -10.56
C ASN A 47 -8.60 -2.01 -11.32
N SER A 48 -8.23 -3.17 -10.74
CA SER A 48 -8.37 -4.47 -11.40
C SER A 48 -9.25 -5.46 -10.63
N LEU A 49 -9.61 -5.16 -9.37
CA LEU A 49 -10.30 -6.08 -8.47
C LEU A 49 -11.34 -5.36 -7.59
N PRO A 50 -12.34 -6.08 -7.06
CA PRO A 50 -13.28 -5.50 -6.09
C PRO A 50 -12.56 -4.94 -4.87
N GLN A 51 -12.95 -3.75 -4.42
CA GLN A 51 -12.32 -3.03 -3.29
C GLN A 51 -12.11 -3.90 -2.05
N ARG A 52 -13.08 -4.77 -1.73
CA ARG A 52 -13.01 -5.67 -0.55
C ARG A 52 -11.84 -6.65 -0.60
N MET A 53 -11.25 -6.89 -1.77
CA MET A 53 -10.09 -7.77 -1.94
C MET A 53 -8.75 -7.01 -1.83
N CYS A 54 -8.78 -5.68 -1.76
CA CYS A 54 -7.60 -4.81 -1.83
C CYS A 54 -7.27 -4.12 -0.51
N THR A 55 -7.97 -4.43 0.58
CA THR A 55 -7.78 -3.76 1.88
C THR A 55 -6.62 -4.31 2.71
N ASP A 56 -6.07 -5.47 2.33
CA ASP A 56 -5.00 -6.14 3.06
C ASP A 56 -3.82 -6.41 2.12
N MET A 57 -2.70 -5.73 2.38
CA MET A 57 -1.47 -5.87 1.61
C MET A 57 -0.89 -7.29 1.65
N LYS A 58 -1.09 -8.05 2.74
CA LYS A 58 -0.66 -9.46 2.82
C LYS A 58 -1.46 -10.32 1.84
N GLN A 59 -2.76 -10.03 1.67
CA GLN A 59 -3.60 -10.73 0.70
C GLN A 59 -3.28 -10.32 -0.74
N ILE A 60 -3.00 -9.03 -0.98
CA ILE A 60 -2.53 -8.55 -2.29
C ILE A 60 -1.25 -9.30 -2.68
N TYR A 61 -0.26 -9.34 -1.79
CA TYR A 61 0.99 -10.07 -2.02
C TYR A 61 0.72 -11.55 -2.30
N LYS A 62 -0.04 -12.22 -1.44
CA LYS A 62 -0.38 -13.64 -1.61
C LYS A 62 -1.01 -13.90 -2.99
N ARG A 63 -1.89 -13.00 -3.45
CA ARG A 63 -2.52 -13.12 -4.77
C ARG A 63 -1.51 -12.94 -5.89
N MET A 64 -0.61 -11.96 -5.80
CA MET A 64 0.48 -11.78 -6.76
C MET A 64 1.31 -13.06 -6.88
N ILE A 65 1.72 -13.65 -5.76
CA ILE A 65 2.51 -14.90 -5.76
C ILE A 65 1.68 -16.08 -6.28
N THR A 66 0.39 -16.16 -5.96
CA THR A 66 -0.50 -17.24 -6.45
C THR A 66 -0.65 -17.19 -7.97
N VAL A 67 -0.77 -15.99 -8.55
CA VAL A 67 -1.01 -15.81 -9.98
C VAL A 67 0.29 -15.92 -10.79
N PHE A 68 1.39 -15.34 -10.30
CA PHE A 68 2.64 -15.23 -11.06
C PHE A 68 3.75 -16.19 -10.60
N GLY A 69 3.56 -16.85 -9.45
CA GLY A 69 4.49 -17.81 -8.86
C GLY A 69 5.56 -17.20 -7.94
N ASN A 70 6.01 -15.97 -8.22
CA ASN A 70 6.95 -15.22 -7.38
C ASN A 70 6.78 -13.71 -7.56
N ILE A 71 7.49 -12.93 -6.75
CA ILE A 71 7.36 -11.47 -6.74
C ILE A 71 8.01 -10.84 -7.96
N GLU A 72 9.12 -11.41 -8.44
CA GLU A 72 9.87 -10.93 -9.59
C GLU A 72 8.98 -10.94 -10.85
N ARG A 73 8.31 -12.07 -11.12
CA ARG A 73 7.38 -12.18 -12.25
C ARG A 73 6.18 -11.24 -12.12
N ALA A 74 5.63 -11.10 -10.91
CA ALA A 74 4.53 -10.17 -10.69
C ALA A 74 4.96 -8.71 -10.94
N CYS A 75 6.16 -8.33 -10.49
CA CYS A 75 6.73 -7.00 -10.70
C CYS A 75 7.14 -6.75 -12.17
N HIS A 76 7.55 -7.77 -12.91
CA HIS A 76 7.76 -7.66 -14.36
C HIS A 76 6.45 -7.57 -15.17
N PHE A 77 5.34 -8.08 -14.63
CA PHE A 77 4.05 -8.06 -15.31
C PHE A 77 3.30 -6.73 -15.16
N GLN A 78 3.34 -6.13 -13.96
CA GLN A 78 2.74 -4.82 -13.74
C GLN A 78 3.49 -3.72 -14.51
N LYS A 79 2.80 -2.63 -14.84
CA LYS A 79 3.31 -1.57 -15.74
C LYS A 79 3.47 -0.19 -15.07
N GLU A 80 3.14 -0.10 -13.79
CA GLU A 80 3.01 1.16 -13.05
C GLU A 80 4.34 1.64 -12.49
N THR A 81 5.27 0.72 -12.26
CA THR A 81 6.55 0.98 -11.60
C THR A 81 7.65 0.13 -12.25
N PRO A 82 8.92 0.58 -12.31
CA PRO A 82 10.00 -0.29 -12.76
C PRO A 82 10.06 -1.59 -11.93
N PRO A 83 10.33 -2.76 -12.54
CA PRO A 83 10.33 -4.04 -11.82
C PRO A 83 11.25 -4.05 -10.61
N GLU A 84 12.42 -3.41 -10.71
CA GLU A 84 13.42 -3.34 -9.65
C GLU A 84 12.88 -2.57 -8.43
N VAL A 85 12.22 -1.43 -8.68
CA VAL A 85 11.59 -0.62 -7.63
C VAL A 85 10.43 -1.38 -7.00
N CYS A 86 9.62 -2.07 -7.80
CA CYS A 86 8.53 -2.90 -7.28
C CYS A 86 9.05 -4.01 -6.35
N ILE A 87 10.10 -4.71 -6.74
CA ILE A 87 10.71 -5.78 -5.93
C ILE A 87 11.29 -5.19 -4.64
N GLU A 88 11.98 -4.06 -4.74
CA GLU A 88 12.58 -3.34 -3.61
C GLU A 88 11.51 -2.88 -2.60
N ASP A 89 10.43 -2.25 -3.08
CA ASP A 89 9.32 -1.81 -2.25
C ASP A 89 8.69 -2.97 -1.49
N TRP A 90 8.43 -4.11 -2.16
CA TRP A 90 7.90 -5.30 -1.51
C TRP A 90 8.87 -5.91 -0.49
N ASN A 91 10.17 -5.93 -0.79
CA ASN A 91 11.18 -6.45 0.13
C ASN A 91 11.34 -5.57 1.37
N CYS A 92 11.28 -4.25 1.20
CA CYS A 92 11.27 -3.30 2.31
C CYS A 92 9.99 -3.50 3.13
N TYR A 93 8.82 -3.53 2.50
CA TYR A 93 7.54 -3.72 3.17
C TYR A 93 7.47 -5.00 4.00
N LEU A 94 7.90 -6.14 3.45
CA LEU A 94 7.77 -7.46 4.08
C LEU A 94 8.89 -7.79 5.06
N TYR A 95 10.11 -7.35 4.76
CA TYR A 95 11.30 -7.86 5.46
C TYR A 95 12.16 -6.76 6.08
N GLY A 96 11.83 -5.48 5.87
CA GLY A 96 12.69 -4.37 6.27
C GLY A 96 14.00 -4.33 5.47
N LYS A 97 14.09 -5.10 4.38
CA LYS A 97 15.31 -5.25 3.59
C LYS A 97 15.39 -4.19 2.51
N HIS A 98 16.56 -3.61 2.39
CA HIS A 98 16.94 -2.69 1.33
C HIS A 98 18.35 -3.09 0.89
N GLU A 99 18.65 -3.05 -0.41
CA GLU A 99 19.99 -3.42 -0.86
C GLU A 99 21.03 -2.49 -0.24
N SER A 100 22.04 -3.11 0.35
CA SER A 100 23.03 -2.48 1.23
C SER A 100 23.74 -1.31 0.55
N GLY A 101 23.61 -0.12 1.13
CA GLY A 101 24.36 1.08 0.75
C GLY A 101 23.54 2.37 0.64
N ARG A 102 22.19 2.29 0.62
CA ARG A 102 21.33 3.45 0.32
C ARG A 102 20.37 3.88 1.44
N GLY A 103 20.45 3.32 2.65
CA GLY A 103 19.71 3.80 3.82
C GLY A 103 18.91 2.72 4.54
N LEU A 104 18.00 3.13 5.44
CA LEU A 104 17.14 2.23 6.21
C LEU A 104 15.74 2.18 5.59
N CYS A 105 15.18 0.98 5.42
CA CYS A 105 13.78 0.80 5.01
C CYS A 105 12.84 1.57 5.95
N SER A 106 11.95 2.40 5.39
CA SER A 106 11.07 3.34 6.09
C SER A 106 11.78 4.21 7.15
N GLY A 107 13.07 4.48 7.00
CA GLY A 107 13.89 5.19 7.97
C GLY A 107 14.21 4.41 9.27
N THR A 108 13.73 3.17 9.41
CA THR A 108 13.89 2.34 10.62
C THR A 108 14.65 1.04 10.38
N GLY A 109 14.65 0.54 9.14
CA GLY A 109 15.18 -0.78 8.77
C GLY A 109 14.27 -1.94 9.18
N GLN A 110 13.06 -1.64 9.67
CA GLN A 110 12.08 -2.63 10.09
C GLN A 110 11.08 -2.90 8.95
N PRO A 111 10.49 -4.11 8.89
CA PRO A 111 9.35 -4.36 8.03
C PRO A 111 8.16 -3.46 8.42
N CYS A 112 7.26 -3.21 7.46
CA CYS A 112 6.07 -2.41 7.67
C CYS A 112 4.89 -3.17 8.30
N ILE A 113 5.04 -4.49 8.51
CA ILE A 113 3.95 -5.45 8.78
C ILE A 113 4.06 -6.23 10.08
#